data_AF-A0A934ZRP3-F1
#
_entry.id   AF-A0A934ZRP3-F1
#
_cell.length_a   1.000
_cell.length_b   1.000
_cell.length_c   1.000
_cell.angle_alpha   90.00
_cell.angle_beta   90.00
_cell.angle_gamma   90.00
#
_symmetry.space_group_name_H-M   'P 1'
#
loop_
_entity.id
_entity.type
_entity.pdbx_description
1 polymer ?
#
loop_
_entity_poly.entity_id
_entity_poly.type
_entity_poly.pdbx_seq_one_letter_code
_entity_poly.pdbx_strand_id
1 'polypeptide(L)' 'MSLVELLPNIHSLPRADKLRLIQFLAQELAEAESSPLLETGREYAVWSPDRAFTAAETLLETLRSE' A
#
# COMPACT_ATOMS: atom_id res chain seq x y z
N MET A 1 1.72 -12.43 21.42
CA MET A 1 2.54 -13.61 21.09
C MET A 1 3.81 -13.12 20.43
N SER A 2 4.96 -13.68 20.78
CA SER A 2 6.24 -13.34 20.15
C SER A 2 6.51 -14.25 18.94
N LEU A 3 7.33 -13.78 17.98
CA LEU A 3 7.76 -14.62 16.84
C LEU A 3 8.46 -15.90 17.32
N VAL A 4 9.22 -15.80 18.41
CA VAL A 4 9.95 -16.91 19.01
C VAL A 4 9.01 -18.01 19.49
N GLU A 5 7.84 -17.65 20.03
CA GLU A 5 6.80 -18.61 20.44
C GLU A 5 6.14 -19.32 19.26
N LEU A 6 6.11 -18.70 18.07
CA LEU A 6 5.42 -19.21 16.88
C LEU A 6 6.32 -20.08 15.99
N LEU A 7 7.64 -19.85 15.99
CA LEU A 7 8.61 -20.57 15.16
C LEU A 7 8.52 -22.10 15.24
N PRO A 8 8.36 -22.74 16.43
CA PRO A 8 8.25 -24.19 16.50
C PRO A 8 7.06 -24.75 15.71
N ASN A 9 5.93 -24.05 15.75
CA ASN A 9 4.72 -24.44 15.03
C ASN A 9 4.85 -24.19 13.52
N ILE A 10 5.51 -23.10 13.11
CA ILE A 10 5.80 -22.85 11.69
C ILE A 10 6.76 -23.90 11.15
N HIS A 11 7.72 -24.36 11.96
CA HIS A 11 8.70 -25.37 11.57
C HIS A 11 8.08 -26.77 11.39
N SER A 12 7.01 -27.10 12.11
CA SER A 12 6.32 -28.38 11.97
C SER A 12 5.44 -28.47 10.71
N LEU A 13 5.17 -27.34 10.05
CA LEU A 13 4.36 -27.32 8.82
C LEU A 13 5.04 -28.09 7.66
N PRO A 14 4.24 -28.79 6.84
CA PRO A 14 4.67 -29.30 5.54
C PRO A 14 5.23 -28.19 4.65
N ARG A 15 6.10 -28.55 3.70
CA ARG A 15 6.72 -27.59 2.77
C ARG A 15 5.68 -26.75 2.01
N ALA A 16 4.58 -27.35 1.56
CA ALA A 16 3.52 -26.66 0.85
C ALA A 16 2.85 -25.59 1.72
N ASP A 17 2.58 -25.91 2.99
CA ASP A 17 1.91 -24.99 3.91
C ASP A 17 2.84 -23.85 4.35
N LYS A 18 4.14 -24.12 4.47
CA LYS A 18 5.15 -23.05 4.67
C LYS A 18 5.15 -22.05 3.51
N LEU A 19 5.13 -22.54 2.27
CA LEU A 19 5.06 -21.66 1.09
C LEU A 19 3.76 -20.86 1.06
N ARG A 20 2.64 -21.49 1.44
CA ARG A 20 1.34 -20.82 1.52
C ARG A 20 1.30 -19.75 2.61
N LEU A 21 1.90 -20.02 3.77
CA LEU A 21 2.05 -19.04 4.85
C LEU A 21 2.89 -17.83 4.40
N ILE A 22 4.00 -18.07 3.68
CA ILE A 22 4.82 -16.98 3.14
C ILE A 22 4.01 -16.12 2.17
N GLN A 23 3.26 -16.73 1.25
CA GLN A 23 2.38 -16.00 0.32
C GLN A 23 1.33 -15.17 1.06
N PHE A 24 0.68 -15.76 2.06
CA PHE A 24 -0.34 -15.08 2.85
C PHE A 24 0.23 -13.85 3.56
N LEU A 25 1.35 -13.99 4.27
CA LEU A 25 2.00 -12.89 4.97
C LEU A 25 2.52 -11.81 4.02
N ALA A 26 3.06 -12.21 2.86
CA ALA A 26 3.51 -11.25 1.85
C ALA A 26 2.34 -10.43 1.28
N GLN A 27 1.19 -11.06 1.04
CA GLN A 27 -0.03 -10.38 0.59
C GLN A 27 -0.55 -9.41 1.66
N GLU A 28 -0.61 -9.83 2.91
CA GLU A 28 -1.06 -9.00 4.03
C GLU A 28 -0.18 -7.75 4.21
N LEU A 29 1.14 -7.90 4.07
CA LEU A 29 2.07 -6.77 4.11
C LEU A 29 1.88 -5.81 2.93
N ALA A 30 1.69 -6.34 1.72
CA ALA A 30 1.44 -5.52 0.53
C ALA A 30 0.12 -4.73 0.65
N GLU A 31 -0.93 -5.35 1.22
CA GLU A 31 -2.22 -4.69 1.49
C GLU A 31 -2.12 -3.66 2.63
N ALA A 32 -1.31 -3.92 3.66
CA ALA A 32 -1.07 -2.97 4.73
C ALA A 32 -0.28 -1.72 4.27
N GLU A 33 0.65 -1.88 3.32
CA GLU A 33 1.38 -0.77 2.71
C GLU A 33 0.53 -0.01 1.68
N SER A 34 -0.44 -0.68 1.06
CA SER A 34 -1.42 -0.05 0.20
C SER A 34 -2.64 0.35 1.01
N SER A 35 -2.54 1.46 1.75
CA SER A 35 -3.75 2.27 1.98
C SER A 35 -4.39 2.46 0.61
N PRO A 36 -5.63 2.01 0.39
CA PRO A 36 -6.24 2.14 -0.92
C PRO A 36 -6.26 3.63 -1.22
N LEU A 37 -5.45 4.05 -2.20
CA LEU A 37 -5.38 5.44 -2.65
C LEU A 37 -6.79 6.00 -2.90
N LEU A 38 -7.71 5.09 -3.27
CA LEU A 38 -9.12 5.35 -3.47
C LEU A 38 -9.96 4.36 -2.64
N GLU A 39 -10.77 4.87 -1.73
CA GLU A 39 -11.73 4.13 -0.93
C GLU A 39 -12.92 3.67 -1.80
N THR A 40 -13.36 2.43 -1.61
CA THR A 40 -14.54 1.89 -2.30
C THR A 40 -15.79 2.71 -1.96
N GLY A 41 -16.47 3.23 -2.98
CA GLY A 41 -17.70 4.03 -2.82
C GLY A 41 -17.46 5.53 -2.59
N ARG A 42 -16.21 6.00 -2.61
CA ARG A 42 -15.90 7.43 -2.62
C ARG A 42 -15.80 7.96 -4.05
N GLU A 43 -16.46 9.09 -4.29
CA GLU A 43 -16.30 9.87 -5.52
C GLU A 43 -15.08 10.78 -5.38
N TYR A 44 -14.19 10.72 -6.37
CA TYR A 44 -13.01 11.56 -6.45
C TYR A 44 -13.20 12.56 -7.57
N ALA A 45 -13.07 13.85 -7.27
CA ALA A 45 -13.14 14.89 -8.27
C ALA A 45 -12.00 14.70 -9.28
N VAL A 46 -12.34 14.34 -10.52
CA VAL A 46 -11.38 14.34 -11.63
C VAL A 46 -11.18 15.80 -12.03
N TRP A 47 -10.07 16.39 -11.61
CA TRP A 47 -9.68 17.72 -12.04
C TRP A 47 -9.31 17.66 -13.51
N SER A 48 -10.18 18.17 -14.37
CA SER A 48 -9.89 18.27 -15.79
C SER A 48 -8.85 19.38 -16.03
N PRO A 49 -7.82 19.15 -16.87
CA PRO A 49 -6.77 20.14 -17.14
C PRO A 49 -7.28 21.42 -17.81
N ASP A 50 -8.49 21.40 -18.38
CA ASP A 50 -9.05 22.50 -19.17
C ASP A 50 -9.27 23.78 -18.35
N ARG A 51 -9.47 23.68 -17.03
CA ARG A 51 -9.70 24.81 -16.13
C ARG A 51 -8.60 25.02 -15.10
N ALA A 52 -7.50 24.27 -15.22
CA ALA A 52 -6.36 24.33 -14.31
C ALA A 52 -5.36 25.44 -14.71
N PHE A 53 -5.87 26.67 -14.95
CA PHE A 53 -5.08 27.79 -15.48
C PHE A 53 -3.88 28.18 -14.60
N THR A 54 -3.97 27.92 -13.29
CA THR A 54 -2.94 28.25 -12.31
C THR A 54 -1.97 27.09 -12.05
N ALA A 55 -2.18 25.90 -12.64
CA ALA A 55 -1.41 24.71 -12.31
C ALA A 55 0.09 24.90 -12.56
N ALA A 56 0.46 25.53 -13.67
CA ALA A 56 1.86 25.79 -13.99
C ALA A 56 2.55 26.70 -12.96
N GLU A 57 1.87 27.78 -12.53
CA GLU A 57 2.39 28.69 -11.51
C GLU A 57 2.53 28.00 -10.15
N THR A 58 1.52 27.23 -9.75
CA THR A 58 1.55 26.46 -8.50
C THR A 58 2.71 25.46 -8.48
N LEU A 59 2.94 24.72 -9.58
CA LEU A 59 4.04 23.75 -9.68
C LEU A 59 5.42 24.42 -9.64
N LEU A 60 5.55 25.61 -10.26
CA LEU A 60 6.78 26.38 -10.22
C LEU A 60 7.07 26.94 -8.83
N GLU A 61 6.05 27.36 -8.10
CA GLU A 61 6.20 27.86 -6.73
C GLU A 61 6.59 26.74 -5.77
N THR A 62 5.95 25.56 -5.87
CA THR A 62 6.32 24.41 -5.03
C THR A 62 7.77 24.01 -5.21
N LEU A 63 8.27 24.00 -6.45
CA LEU A 63 9.66 23.62 -6.76
C LEU A 63 10.69 24.66 -6.28
N ARG A 64 10.28 25.91 -6.06
CA ARG A 64 11.13 26.96 -5.46
C ARG A 64 11.14 26.91 -3.94
N SER A 65 10.09 26.35 -3.33
CA SER A 65 9.95 26.22 -1.88
C SER A 65 10.54 24.94 -1.29
N GLU A 66 11.01 24.02 -2.15
CA GLU A 66 11.87 22.88 -1.82
C GLU A 66 13.36 23.27 -1.84
#